data_AF-A0A377ZFT2-F1
#
_entry.id   AF-A0A377ZFT2-F1
#
_cell.length_a   1.000
_cell.length_b   1.000
_cell.length_c   1.000
_cell.angle_alpha   90.00
_cell.angle_beta   90.00
_cell.angle_gamma   90.00
#
_symmetry.space_group_name_H-M   'P 1'
#
loop_
_entity.id
_entity.type
_entity.pdbx_description
1 polymer ?
#
loop_
_entity_poly.entity_id
_entity_poly.type
_entity_poly.pdbx_seq_one_letter_code
_entity_poly.pdbx_strand_id
1 'polypeptide(L)'
;MGEITRQPARAIQNALIDSVLAGLCALIVFGPIVGVVLKGYGFTLAPARVAILVAVVMAGRLALSLLLQSHRGKAFIARFEGADDGVYVRPPGYRSRLRWIIPLLVGLAIVFPFLATKYLLTVAILGLIYVLLGLGLNIVVGLAGLLDLGYVAFYAIGAYGLALGYQYLGLGFWAMLPLGAVMAALAGALLGFPVLRMHGDYLAIVTLGFGEIIRLVLNNWVSFTGALTAYRCHPPRCLASSLPAGPRMAASPSMSFSTSATTPT
;
A
#
# COMPACT_ATOMS: atom_id res chain seq x y z
N MET A 1 31.32 -41.11 -18.11
CA MET A 1 30.88 -40.28 -19.25
C MET A 1 29.35 -40.08 -19.31
N GLY A 2 28.61 -40.13 -18.18
CA GLY A 2 27.13 -40.12 -18.18
C GLY A 2 26.46 -38.97 -17.42
N GLU A 3 27.23 -38.01 -16.88
CA GLU A 3 26.67 -36.93 -16.03
C GLU A 3 26.39 -35.63 -16.78
N ILE A 4 27.02 -35.39 -17.94
CA ILE A 4 26.92 -34.10 -18.65
C ILE A 4 25.55 -33.95 -19.36
N THR A 5 24.88 -35.05 -19.69
CA THR A 5 23.58 -35.03 -20.41
C THR A 5 22.36 -34.85 -19.49
N ARG A 6 22.49 -35.03 -18.16
CA ARG A 6 21.34 -34.94 -17.22
C ARG A 6 21.07 -33.53 -16.68
N GLN A 7 22.02 -32.61 -16.80
CA GLN A 7 21.89 -31.23 -16.31
C GLN A 7 20.81 -30.40 -17.02
N PRO A 8 20.66 -30.41 -18.37
CA PRO A 8 19.64 -29.58 -19.03
C PRO A 8 18.21 -30.07 -18.76
N ALA A 9 18.00 -31.39 -18.66
CA ALA A 9 16.68 -31.97 -18.42
C ALA A 9 16.11 -31.63 -17.03
N ARG A 10 16.96 -31.65 -15.98
CA ARG A 10 16.55 -31.28 -14.62
C ARG A 10 16.23 -29.79 -14.49
N ALA A 11 16.92 -28.93 -15.24
CA ALA A 11 16.67 -27.48 -15.23
C ALA A 11 15.30 -27.11 -15.83
N ILE A 12 14.87 -27.81 -16.87
CA ILE A 12 13.54 -27.62 -17.48
C ILE A 12 12.45 -28.15 -16.55
N GLN A 13 12.67 -29.30 -15.91
CA GLN A 13 11.71 -29.88 -14.97
C GLN A 13 11.48 -28.98 -13.76
N ASN A 14 12.54 -28.41 -13.17
CA ASN A 14 12.43 -27.47 -12.05
C ASN A 14 11.72 -26.17 -12.47
N ALA A 15 12.04 -25.64 -13.66
CA ALA A 15 11.36 -24.47 -14.19
C ALA A 15 9.86 -24.68 -14.38
N LEU A 16 9.46 -25.87 -14.83
CA LEU A 16 8.05 -26.24 -14.99
C LEU A 16 7.34 -26.34 -13.64
N ILE A 17 7.92 -27.07 -12.67
CA ILE A 17 7.37 -27.22 -11.31
C ILE A 17 7.17 -25.85 -10.67
N ASP A 18 8.18 -25.01 -10.75
CA ASP A 18 8.15 -23.70 -10.14
C ASP A 18 7.13 -22.76 -10.84
N SER A 19 6.90 -22.93 -12.15
CA SER A 19 5.87 -22.18 -12.88
C SER A 19 4.45 -22.58 -12.48
N VAL A 20 4.23 -23.87 -12.24
CA VAL A 20 2.97 -24.41 -11.73
C VAL A 20 2.71 -23.93 -10.31
N LEU A 21 3.72 -23.95 -9.44
CA LEU A 21 3.61 -23.44 -8.08
C LEU A 21 3.26 -21.94 -8.07
N ALA A 22 3.91 -21.13 -8.91
CA ALA A 22 3.56 -19.72 -9.04
C ALA A 22 2.13 -19.51 -9.58
N GLY A 23 1.70 -20.33 -10.55
CA GLY A 23 0.32 -20.34 -11.05
C GLY A 23 -0.71 -20.68 -9.97
N LEU A 24 -0.39 -21.65 -9.11
CA LEU A 24 -1.23 -22.06 -7.99
C LEU A 24 -1.32 -20.97 -6.92
N CYS A 25 -0.19 -20.34 -6.55
CA CYS A 25 -0.18 -19.18 -5.68
C CYS A 25 -1.01 -18.01 -6.25
N ALA A 26 -0.90 -17.75 -7.55
CA ALA A 26 -1.68 -16.72 -8.22
C ALA A 26 -3.18 -17.05 -8.21
N LEU A 27 -3.57 -18.32 -8.42
CA LEU A 27 -4.95 -18.75 -8.34
C LEU A 27 -5.54 -18.53 -6.93
N ILE A 28 -4.77 -18.84 -5.88
CA ILE A 28 -5.20 -18.65 -4.49
C ILE A 28 -5.44 -17.16 -4.19
N VAL A 29 -4.54 -16.29 -4.63
CA VAL A 29 -4.63 -14.84 -4.34
C VAL A 29 -5.65 -14.13 -5.24
N PHE A 30 -5.62 -14.36 -6.55
CA PHE A 30 -6.45 -13.63 -7.51
C PHE A 30 -7.82 -14.27 -7.76
N GLY A 31 -7.98 -15.56 -7.43
CA GLY A 31 -9.24 -16.28 -7.58
C GLY A 31 -10.41 -15.60 -6.87
N PRO A 32 -10.30 -15.29 -5.56
CA PRO A 32 -11.36 -14.60 -4.82
C PRO A 32 -11.57 -13.15 -5.28
N ILE A 33 -10.49 -12.46 -5.65
CA ILE A 33 -10.51 -11.03 -5.99
C ILE A 33 -11.16 -10.77 -7.36
N VAL A 34 -10.90 -11.63 -8.34
CA VAL A 34 -11.31 -11.42 -9.74
C VAL A 34 -12.42 -12.38 -10.18
N GLY A 35 -12.51 -13.55 -9.55
CA GLY A 35 -13.45 -14.61 -9.93
C GLY A 35 -14.88 -14.38 -9.49
N VAL A 36 -15.09 -13.62 -8.42
CA VAL A 36 -16.41 -13.36 -7.86
C VAL A 36 -16.82 -11.93 -8.22
N VAL A 37 -17.62 -11.78 -9.28
CA VAL A 37 -18.20 -10.49 -9.64
C VAL A 37 -19.61 -10.44 -9.08
N LEU A 38 -19.82 -9.60 -8.07
CA LEU A 38 -21.14 -9.31 -7.52
C LEU A 38 -21.86 -8.31 -8.44
N LYS A 39 -22.97 -8.74 -9.04
CA LYS A 39 -23.93 -7.84 -9.69
C LYS A 39 -25.21 -7.87 -8.86
N GLY A 40 -25.37 -6.89 -7.96
CA GLY A 40 -26.49 -6.87 -7.01
C GLY A 40 -26.44 -8.05 -6.04
N TYR A 41 -27.54 -8.78 -5.89
CA TYR A 41 -27.65 -9.98 -5.02
C TYR A 41 -27.25 -11.30 -5.72
N GLY A 42 -26.84 -11.26 -6.99
CA GLY A 42 -26.43 -12.43 -7.76
C GLY A 42 -24.91 -12.61 -7.81
N PHE A 43 -24.43 -13.81 -7.47
CA PHE A 43 -23.04 -14.20 -7.66
C PHE A 43 -22.83 -14.67 -9.11
N THR A 44 -22.24 -13.82 -9.95
CA THR A 44 -21.80 -14.24 -11.28
C THR A 44 -20.34 -14.67 -11.20
N LEU A 45 -20.10 -15.98 -11.24
CA LEU A 45 -18.74 -16.50 -11.37
C LEU A 45 -18.27 -16.25 -12.81
N ALA A 46 -17.17 -15.53 -12.95
CA ALA A 46 -16.51 -15.28 -14.24
C ALA A 46 -15.20 -16.08 -14.33
N PRO A 47 -15.24 -17.44 -14.37
CA PRO A 47 -14.05 -18.29 -14.28
C PRO A 47 -13.05 -18.04 -15.41
N ALA A 48 -13.53 -17.60 -16.57
CA ALA A 48 -12.70 -17.27 -17.72
C ALA A 48 -11.68 -16.15 -17.42
N ARG A 49 -12.03 -15.13 -16.63
CA ARG A 49 -11.11 -14.02 -16.29
C ARG A 49 -9.99 -14.48 -15.37
N VAL A 50 -10.32 -15.34 -14.40
CA VAL A 50 -9.34 -15.94 -13.48
C VAL A 50 -8.43 -16.89 -14.24
N ALA A 51 -8.98 -17.72 -15.13
CA ALA A 51 -8.20 -18.65 -15.94
C ALA A 51 -7.19 -17.93 -16.84
N ILE A 52 -7.60 -16.83 -17.49
CA ILE A 52 -6.69 -16.00 -18.29
C ILE A 52 -5.58 -15.39 -17.40
N LEU A 53 -5.92 -14.87 -16.23
CA LEU A 53 -4.92 -14.31 -15.30
C LEU A 53 -3.90 -15.35 -14.85
N VAL A 54 -4.35 -16.54 -14.45
CA VAL A 54 -3.46 -17.63 -14.04
C VAL A 54 -2.60 -18.10 -15.21
N ALA A 55 -3.17 -18.21 -16.42
CA ALA A 55 -2.42 -18.57 -17.62
C ALA A 55 -1.36 -17.52 -17.97
N VAL A 56 -1.68 -16.23 -17.85
CA VAL A 56 -0.72 -15.13 -18.07
C VAL A 56 0.40 -15.17 -17.03
N VAL A 57 0.10 -15.41 -15.75
CA VAL A 57 1.11 -15.52 -14.70
C VAL A 57 2.01 -16.75 -14.91
N MET A 58 1.43 -17.91 -15.23
CA MET A 58 2.20 -19.13 -15.54
C MET A 58 3.08 -18.94 -16.77
N ALA A 59 2.52 -18.41 -17.86
CA ALA A 59 3.27 -18.16 -19.09
C ALA A 59 4.37 -17.11 -18.87
N GLY A 60 4.07 -16.02 -18.15
CA GLY A 60 5.03 -14.98 -17.81
C GLY A 60 6.18 -15.51 -16.94
N ARG A 61 5.87 -16.32 -15.93
CA ARG A 61 6.89 -16.89 -15.03
C ARG A 61 7.69 -18.02 -15.67
N LEU A 62 7.08 -18.80 -16.57
CA LEU A 62 7.77 -19.78 -17.41
C LEU A 62 8.70 -19.08 -18.43
N ALA A 63 8.22 -18.04 -19.10
CA ALA A 63 9.02 -17.24 -20.03
C ALA A 63 10.18 -16.54 -19.33
N LEU A 64 9.94 -15.94 -18.15
CA LEU A 64 10.97 -15.33 -17.33
C LEU A 64 12.01 -16.38 -16.89
N SER A 65 11.57 -17.56 -16.45
CA SER A 65 12.47 -18.67 -16.07
C SER A 65 13.36 -19.12 -17.24
N LEU A 66 12.78 -19.28 -18.44
CA LEU A 66 13.53 -19.66 -19.65
C LEU A 66 14.49 -18.55 -20.10
N LEU A 67 14.08 -17.28 -20.02
CA LEU A 67 14.93 -16.12 -20.32
C LEU A 67 16.09 -15.99 -19.33
N LEU A 68 15.85 -16.26 -18.05
CA LEU A 68 16.87 -16.23 -17.01
C LEU A 68 17.85 -17.41 -17.11
N GLN A 69 17.41 -18.56 -17.61
CA GLN A 69 18.27 -19.70 -17.92
C GLN A 69 19.15 -19.48 -19.17
N SER A 70 18.74 -18.59 -20.08
CA SER A 70 19.57 -18.19 -21.23
C SER A 70 20.86 -17.49 -20.78
N HIS A 71 21.93 -17.62 -21.56
CA HIS A 71 23.26 -17.05 -21.25
C HIS A 71 23.20 -15.53 -20.96
N ARG A 72 22.26 -14.81 -21.60
CA ARG A 72 22.02 -13.38 -21.37
C ARG A 72 21.33 -13.08 -20.02
N GLY A 73 20.49 -13.99 -19.54
CA GLY A 73 19.78 -13.84 -18.26
C GLY A 73 20.70 -14.03 -17.05
N LYS A 74 21.56 -15.06 -17.09
CA LYS A 74 22.59 -15.26 -16.05
C LYS A 74 23.59 -14.11 -15.99
N ALA A 75 24.00 -13.56 -17.14
CA ALA A 75 24.86 -12.37 -17.21
C ALA A 75 24.17 -11.10 -16.68
N PHE A 76 22.84 -11.01 -16.80
CA PHE A 76 22.05 -9.91 -16.27
C PHE A 76 21.90 -10.03 -14.74
N ILE A 77 21.56 -11.21 -14.21
CA ILE A 77 21.45 -11.45 -12.76
C ILE A 77 22.81 -11.24 -12.07
N ALA A 78 23.90 -11.78 -12.62
CA ALA A 78 25.25 -11.60 -12.07
C ALA A 78 25.68 -10.11 -11.99
N ARG A 79 25.07 -9.22 -12.77
CA ARG A 79 25.29 -7.77 -12.70
C ARG A 79 24.54 -7.09 -11.55
N PHE A 80 23.45 -7.68 -11.06
CA PHE A 80 22.70 -7.21 -9.89
C PHE A 80 23.16 -7.90 -8.60
N GLU A 81 23.62 -9.15 -8.67
CA GLU A 81 24.07 -9.95 -7.52
C GLU A 81 25.49 -9.61 -7.04
N GLY A 82 26.20 -8.72 -7.75
CA GLY A 82 27.60 -8.39 -7.50
C GLY A 82 27.89 -7.05 -6.82
N ALA A 83 26.96 -6.39 -6.13
CA ALA A 83 27.23 -5.02 -5.65
C ALA A 83 26.87 -4.63 -4.21
N ASP A 84 25.98 -5.30 -3.47
CA ASP A 84 25.45 -4.69 -2.24
C ASP A 84 25.24 -5.64 -1.04
N ASP A 85 26.02 -6.72 -0.88
CA ASP A 85 25.94 -7.60 0.30
C ASP A 85 27.06 -7.37 1.35
N GLY A 86 27.73 -6.22 1.29
CA GLY A 86 28.68 -5.80 2.31
C GLY A 86 28.67 -4.29 2.49
N VAL A 87 28.86 -3.83 3.74
CA VAL A 87 29.14 -2.41 4.04
C VAL A 87 30.50 -2.06 3.45
N TYR A 88 30.53 -1.79 2.14
CA TYR A 88 31.73 -1.33 1.44
C TYR A 88 31.92 0.14 1.76
N VAL A 89 32.97 0.44 2.53
CA VAL A 89 33.52 1.80 2.64
C VAL A 89 33.98 2.20 1.24
N ARG A 90 33.14 2.95 0.53
CA ARG A 90 33.45 3.41 -0.83
C ARG A 90 34.65 4.38 -0.75
N PRO A 91 35.67 4.22 -1.61
CA PRO A 91 36.80 5.15 -1.63
C PRO A 91 36.33 6.58 -1.94
N PRO A 92 37.01 7.64 -1.44
CA PRO A 92 36.51 9.03 -1.42
C PRO A 92 36.31 9.72 -2.78
N GLY A 93 36.40 9.00 -3.90
CA GLY A 93 36.30 9.54 -5.27
C GLY A 93 35.21 8.93 -6.17
N TYR A 94 34.39 8.00 -5.65
CA TYR A 94 33.42 7.29 -6.49
C TYR A 94 32.20 8.15 -6.87
N ARG A 95 32.12 8.62 -8.13
CA ARG A 95 30.94 9.32 -8.66
C ARG A 95 29.82 8.32 -8.94
N SER A 96 28.98 8.09 -7.94
CA SER A 96 27.84 7.18 -8.03
C SER A 96 26.90 7.53 -9.20
N ARG A 97 26.55 6.53 -10.02
CA ARG A 97 25.55 6.62 -11.10
C ARG A 97 24.17 7.06 -10.58
N LEU A 98 23.95 6.89 -9.27
CA LEU A 98 22.78 7.37 -8.53
C LEU A 98 22.59 8.90 -8.63
N ARG A 99 23.67 9.66 -8.85
CA ARG A 99 23.60 11.12 -9.04
C ARG A 99 22.80 11.55 -10.26
N TRP A 100 22.66 10.70 -11.27
CA TRP A 100 21.82 10.95 -12.46
C TRP A 100 20.44 10.29 -12.36
N ILE A 101 20.36 9.16 -11.66
CA ILE A 101 19.10 8.43 -11.45
C ILE A 101 18.16 9.20 -10.52
N ILE A 102 18.67 9.75 -9.42
CA ILE A 102 17.88 10.53 -8.45
C ILE A 102 17.19 11.74 -9.10
N PRO A 103 17.89 12.65 -9.81
CA PRO A 103 17.22 13.80 -10.42
C PRO A 103 16.28 13.41 -11.56
N LEU A 104 16.58 12.35 -12.33
CA LEU A 104 15.67 11.84 -13.36
C LEU A 104 14.35 11.36 -12.73
N LEU A 105 14.44 10.61 -11.63
CA LEU A 105 13.29 10.07 -10.92
C LEU A 105 12.47 11.19 -10.25
N VAL A 106 13.13 12.19 -9.67
CA VAL A 106 12.48 13.39 -9.13
C VAL A 106 11.80 14.19 -10.24
N GLY A 107 12.46 14.37 -11.39
CA GLY A 107 11.88 15.05 -12.55
C GLY A 107 10.62 14.34 -13.07
N LEU A 108 10.68 13.02 -13.18
CA LEU A 108 9.52 12.21 -13.56
C LEU A 108 8.37 12.36 -12.55
N ALA A 109 8.66 12.32 -11.25
CA ALA A 109 7.66 12.48 -10.20
C ALA A 109 6.97 13.86 -10.22
N ILE A 110 7.72 14.92 -10.58
CA ILE A 110 7.15 16.28 -10.71
C ILE A 110 6.29 16.40 -11.97
N VAL A 111 6.68 15.77 -13.08
CA VAL A 111 5.94 15.84 -14.36
C VAL A 111 4.67 14.99 -14.31
N PHE A 112 4.69 13.86 -13.60
CA PHE A 112 3.57 12.92 -13.50
C PHE A 112 2.20 13.55 -13.15
N PRO A 113 2.05 14.41 -12.11
CA PRO A 113 0.76 15.01 -11.78
C PRO A 113 0.19 15.93 -12.87
N PHE A 114 1.01 16.43 -13.80
CA PHE A 114 0.55 17.29 -14.90
C PHE A 114 0.01 16.50 -16.08
N LEU A 115 0.43 15.25 -16.26
CA LEU A 115 -0.02 14.37 -17.35
C LEU A 115 -1.16 13.42 -16.92
N ALA A 116 -1.32 13.18 -15.62
CA ALA A 116 -2.23 12.18 -15.09
C ALA A 116 -3.67 12.71 -14.89
N THR A 117 -4.66 11.94 -15.37
CA THR A 117 -6.08 12.15 -15.04
C THR A 117 -6.32 11.98 -13.53
N LYS A 118 -7.34 12.65 -12.95
CA LYS A 118 -7.71 12.56 -11.52
C LYS A 118 -7.83 11.11 -11.01
N TYR A 119 -8.33 10.19 -11.83
CA TYR A 119 -8.39 8.77 -11.48
C TYR A 119 -6.99 8.15 -11.31
N LEU A 120 -6.11 8.31 -12.31
CA LEU A 120 -4.72 7.82 -12.22
C LEU A 120 -3.97 8.47 -11.06
N LEU A 121 -4.21 9.75 -10.79
CA LEU A 121 -3.60 10.45 -9.67
C LEU A 121 -4.03 9.84 -8.33
N THR A 122 -5.32 9.58 -8.11
CA THR A 122 -5.81 8.93 -6.90
C THR A 122 -5.23 7.52 -6.73
N VAL A 123 -5.20 6.72 -7.80
CA VAL A 123 -4.61 5.37 -7.77
C VAL A 123 -3.12 5.42 -7.47
N ALA A 124 -2.38 6.36 -8.07
CA ALA A 124 -0.96 6.56 -7.83
C ALA A 124 -0.69 7.02 -6.38
N ILE A 125 -1.48 7.95 -5.84
CA ILE A 125 -1.36 8.39 -4.44
C ILE A 125 -1.61 7.23 -3.49
N LEU A 126 -2.68 6.44 -3.71
CA LEU A 126 -2.95 5.26 -2.89
C LEU A 126 -1.80 4.25 -2.98
N GLY A 127 -1.28 4.00 -4.18
CA GLY A 127 -0.12 3.15 -4.39
C GLY A 127 1.10 3.64 -3.62
N LEU A 128 1.41 4.94 -3.69
CA LEU A 128 2.51 5.57 -2.96
C LEU A 128 2.33 5.47 -1.44
N ILE A 129 1.10 5.63 -0.93
CA ILE A 129 0.80 5.43 0.49
C ILE A 129 1.09 3.97 0.89
N TYR A 130 0.65 2.99 0.11
CA TYR A 130 0.93 1.58 0.40
C TYR A 130 2.42 1.24 0.30
N VAL A 131 3.16 1.84 -0.64
CA VAL A 131 4.63 1.70 -0.71
C VAL A 131 5.30 2.28 0.53
N LEU A 132 4.86 3.46 1.00
CA LEU A 132 5.37 4.08 2.22
C LEU A 132 5.06 3.22 3.45
N LEU A 133 3.85 2.66 3.53
CA LEU A 133 3.45 1.73 4.58
C LEU A 133 4.30 0.45 4.55
N GLY A 134 4.56 -0.11 3.36
CA GLY A 134 5.43 -1.26 3.19
C GLY A 134 6.88 -0.97 3.59
N LEU A 135 7.41 0.20 3.24
CA LEU A 135 8.73 0.64 3.67
C LEU A 135 8.82 0.82 5.19
N GLY A 136 7.79 1.41 5.81
CA GLY A 136 7.74 1.54 7.26
C GLY A 136 7.67 0.19 7.97
N LEU A 137 6.85 -0.74 7.47
CA LEU A 137 6.79 -2.11 7.97
C LEU A 137 8.13 -2.86 7.78
N ASN A 138 8.82 -2.64 6.65
CA ASN A 138 10.14 -3.22 6.40
C ASN A 138 11.20 -2.73 7.39
N ILE A 139 11.12 -1.47 7.84
CA ILE A 139 12.02 -0.96 8.88
C ILE A 139 11.75 -1.66 10.21
N VAL A 140 10.48 -1.82 10.60
CA VAL A 140 10.13 -2.43 11.89
C VAL A 140 10.42 -3.93 11.90
N VAL A 141 9.89 -4.68 10.94
CA VAL A 141 10.04 -6.14 10.89
C VAL A 141 11.44 -6.53 10.38
N GLY A 142 11.94 -5.83 9.37
CA GLY A 142 13.20 -6.18 8.71
C GLY A 142 14.46 -5.73 9.46
N LEU A 143 14.44 -4.57 10.15
CA LEU A 143 15.61 -4.10 10.91
C LEU A 143 15.51 -4.38 12.40
N ALA A 144 14.32 -4.28 13.01
CA ALA A 144 14.17 -4.55 14.44
C ALA A 144 13.86 -6.02 14.76
N GLY A 145 13.43 -6.81 13.77
CA GLY A 145 13.12 -8.24 13.95
C GLY A 145 11.90 -8.52 14.81
N LEU A 146 11.03 -7.53 15.01
CA LEU A 146 9.83 -7.61 15.85
C LEU A 146 8.60 -7.87 14.96
N LEU A 147 7.71 -8.76 15.37
CA LEU A 147 6.47 -9.02 14.62
C LEU A 147 5.42 -7.93 14.89
N ASP A 148 5.30 -6.96 13.99
CA ASP A 148 4.30 -5.89 14.09
C ASP A 148 3.05 -6.18 13.24
N LEU A 149 1.96 -6.57 13.88
CA LEU A 149 0.64 -6.74 13.25
C LEU A 149 -0.26 -5.50 13.40
N GLY A 150 0.14 -4.55 14.26
CA GLY A 150 -0.61 -3.35 14.62
C GLY A 150 -0.25 -2.12 13.79
N TYR A 151 0.67 -2.24 12.83
CA TYR A 151 1.24 -1.14 12.06
C TYR A 151 0.20 -0.15 11.47
N VAL A 152 -0.94 -0.66 11.00
CA VAL A 152 -2.03 0.13 10.40
C VAL A 152 -2.65 1.10 11.41
N ALA A 153 -2.56 0.83 12.70
CA ALA A 153 -3.06 1.69 13.77
C ALA A 153 -2.32 3.03 13.84
N PHE A 154 -1.00 3.02 13.67
CA PHE A 154 -0.19 4.24 13.62
C PHE A 154 -0.51 5.09 12.40
N TYR A 155 -0.73 4.43 11.25
CA TYR A 155 -1.24 5.08 10.06
C TYR A 155 -2.62 5.73 10.31
N ALA A 156 -3.53 5.03 10.99
CA ALA A 156 -4.84 5.56 11.31
C ALA A 156 -4.76 6.78 12.25
N ILE A 157 -3.94 6.73 13.31
CA ILE A 157 -3.75 7.88 14.22
C ILE A 157 -3.28 9.12 13.44
N GLY A 158 -2.30 8.97 12.55
CA GLY A 158 -1.80 10.08 11.74
C GLY A 158 -2.85 10.63 10.76
N ALA A 159 -3.56 9.74 10.05
CA ALA A 159 -4.57 10.13 9.07
C ALA A 159 -5.78 10.81 9.72
N TYR A 160 -6.30 10.25 10.82
CA TYR A 160 -7.39 10.84 11.58
C TYR A 160 -6.94 12.10 12.32
N GLY A 161 -5.73 12.13 12.86
CA GLY A 161 -5.15 13.35 13.44
C GLY A 161 -5.16 14.50 12.43
N LEU A 162 -4.75 14.24 11.19
CA LEU A 162 -4.80 15.25 10.12
C LEU A 162 -6.23 15.69 9.79
N ALA A 163 -7.17 14.75 9.69
CA ALA A 163 -8.58 15.06 9.41
C ALA A 163 -9.24 15.89 10.52
N LEU A 164 -9.03 15.52 11.78
CA LEU A 164 -9.59 16.22 12.93
C LEU A 164 -8.90 17.58 13.15
N GLY A 165 -7.58 17.66 12.95
CA GLY A 165 -6.84 18.91 13.08
C GLY A 165 -7.27 19.96 12.05
N TYR A 166 -7.60 19.53 10.84
CA TYR A 166 -8.19 20.43 9.85
C TYR A 166 -9.56 20.98 10.29
N GLN A 167 -10.38 20.17 10.95
CA GLN A 167 -11.72 20.55 11.38
C GLN A 167 -11.73 21.43 12.65
N TYR A 168 -11.04 21.00 13.70
CA TYR A 168 -11.10 21.64 15.01
C TYR A 168 -10.10 22.79 15.17
N LEU A 169 -8.91 22.66 14.58
CA LEU A 169 -7.84 23.65 14.73
C LEU A 169 -7.74 24.59 13.52
N GLY A 170 -8.43 24.29 12.40
CA GLY A 170 -8.39 25.08 11.17
C GLY A 170 -6.99 25.16 10.53
N LEU A 171 -6.08 24.27 10.93
CA LEU A 171 -4.69 24.29 10.50
C LEU A 171 -4.59 23.81 9.04
N GLY A 172 -3.78 24.51 8.26
CA GLY A 172 -3.51 24.13 6.87
C GLY A 172 -2.78 22.78 6.77
N PHE A 173 -2.85 22.17 5.59
CA PHE A 173 -2.22 20.88 5.27
C PHE A 173 -0.74 20.82 5.70
N TRP A 174 0.01 21.89 5.43
CA TRP A 174 1.45 21.95 5.72
C TRP A 174 1.80 22.03 7.20
N ALA A 175 0.95 22.64 8.02
CA ALA A 175 1.14 22.66 9.47
C ALA A 175 0.72 21.33 10.09
N MET A 176 -0.32 20.71 9.53
CA MET A 176 -0.84 19.45 10.05
C MET A 176 0.02 18.24 9.67
N LEU A 177 0.80 18.32 8.59
CA LEU A 177 1.71 17.25 8.16
C LEU A 177 2.79 16.91 9.21
N PRO A 178 3.59 17.86 9.73
CA PRO A 178 4.53 17.58 10.82
C PRO A 178 3.80 17.28 12.13
N LEU A 179 2.66 17.93 12.41
CA LEU A 179 1.92 17.69 13.64
C LEU A 179 1.37 16.25 13.70
N GLY A 180 0.84 15.74 12.58
CA GLY A 180 0.39 14.36 12.45
C GLY A 180 1.53 13.35 12.60
N ALA A 181 2.72 13.67 12.07
CA ALA A 181 3.92 12.86 12.28
C ALA A 181 4.33 12.83 13.77
N VAL A 182 4.27 13.97 14.46
CA VAL A 182 4.55 14.05 15.91
C VAL A 182 3.51 13.26 16.70
N MET A 183 2.22 13.38 16.38
CA MET A 183 1.17 12.61 17.04
C MET A 183 1.35 11.10 16.86
N ALA A 184 1.66 10.65 15.65
CA ALA A 184 1.94 9.25 15.38
C ALA A 184 3.22 8.77 16.10
N ALA A 185 4.27 9.59 16.13
CA ALA A 185 5.50 9.30 16.85
C ALA A 185 5.30 9.22 18.37
N LEU A 186 4.48 10.11 18.95
CA LEU A 186 4.13 10.09 20.36
C LEU A 186 3.31 8.85 20.72
N ALA A 187 2.31 8.49 19.91
CA ALA A 187 1.56 7.26 20.09
C ALA A 187 2.46 6.02 19.95
N GLY A 188 3.37 6.03 18.98
CA GLY A 188 4.40 5.01 18.79
C GLY A 188 5.35 4.89 19.98
N ALA A 189 5.84 6.00 20.53
CA ALA A 189 6.72 5.99 21.70
C ALA A 189 6.00 5.51 22.96
N LEU A 190 4.74 5.92 23.15
CA LEU A 190 3.91 5.53 24.29
C LEU A 190 3.68 4.01 24.31
N LEU A 191 3.50 3.39 23.14
CA LEU A 191 3.31 1.95 23.01
C LEU A 191 4.60 1.17 22.87
N GLY A 192 5.63 1.77 22.28
CA GLY A 192 6.95 1.18 22.17
C GLY A 192 7.51 0.86 23.55
N PHE A 193 7.32 1.77 24.52
CA PHE A 193 7.82 1.57 25.90
C PHE A 193 7.32 0.28 26.58
N PRO A 194 6.02 -0.05 26.64
CA PRO A 194 5.55 -1.32 27.17
C PRO A 194 5.89 -2.50 26.25
N VAL A 195 5.88 -2.32 24.93
CA VAL A 195 6.13 -3.40 23.96
C VAL A 195 7.58 -3.88 23.99
N LEU A 196 8.55 -2.99 24.22
CA LEU A 196 9.97 -3.34 24.38
C LEU A 196 10.24 -4.30 25.56
N ARG A 197 9.32 -4.39 26.53
CA ARG A 197 9.40 -5.36 27.64
C ARG A 197 8.80 -6.73 27.31
N MET A 198 8.11 -6.87 26.17
CA MET A 198 7.44 -8.10 25.75
C MET A 198 8.25 -8.74 24.63
N HIS A 199 8.68 -9.99 24.81
CA HIS A 199 9.46 -10.71 23.81
C HIS A 199 8.61 -11.72 23.02
N GLY A 200 8.95 -11.90 21.74
CA GLY A 200 8.40 -12.96 20.89
C GLY A 200 6.90 -12.83 20.61
N ASP A 201 6.15 -13.92 20.80
CA ASP A 201 4.72 -14.02 20.44
C ASP A 201 3.81 -13.09 21.24
N TYR A 202 4.24 -12.69 22.45
CA TYR A 202 3.50 -11.72 23.25
C TYR A 202 3.47 -10.33 22.62
N LEU A 203 4.52 -9.96 21.89
CA LEU A 203 4.58 -8.70 21.15
C LEU A 203 3.58 -8.71 19.98
N ALA A 204 3.44 -9.83 19.30
CA ALA A 204 2.47 -10.03 18.22
C ALA A 204 1.03 -9.81 18.68
N ILE A 205 0.66 -10.41 19.81
CA ILE A 205 -0.70 -10.35 20.36
C ILE A 205 -1.05 -8.91 20.77
N VAL A 206 -0.11 -8.22 21.42
CA VAL A 206 -0.33 -6.83 21.87
C VAL A 206 -0.45 -5.87 20.69
N THR A 207 0.36 -6.03 19.64
CA THR A 207 0.27 -5.17 18.45
C THR A 207 -1.04 -5.38 17.68
N LEU A 208 -1.50 -6.63 17.54
CA LEU A 208 -2.82 -6.95 16.98
C LEU A 208 -3.93 -6.32 17.83
N GLY A 209 -3.90 -6.54 19.15
CA GLY A 209 -4.89 -6.00 20.09
C GLY A 209 -4.95 -4.47 20.04
N PHE A 210 -3.81 -3.80 19.99
CA PHE A 210 -3.74 -2.35 19.83
C PHE A 210 -4.38 -1.88 18.51
N GLY A 211 -4.07 -2.55 17.40
CA GLY A 211 -4.68 -2.20 16.12
C GLY A 211 -6.19 -2.37 16.10
N GLU A 212 -6.70 -3.40 16.75
CA GLU A 212 -8.13 -3.62 16.87
C GLU A 212 -8.79 -2.59 17.81
N ILE A 213 -8.15 -2.23 18.93
CA ILE A 213 -8.64 -1.18 19.83
C ILE A 213 -8.77 0.14 19.07
N ILE A 214 -7.75 0.56 18.31
CA ILE A 214 -7.83 1.79 17.51
C ILE A 214 -8.96 1.73 16.47
N ARG A 215 -9.10 0.60 15.78
CA ARG A 215 -10.18 0.40 14.81
C ARG A 215 -11.56 0.56 15.47
N LEU A 216 -11.76 -0.07 16.63
CA LEU A 216 -13.00 0.02 17.39
C LEU A 216 -13.27 1.43 17.88
N VAL A 217 -12.26 2.10 18.44
CA VAL A 217 -12.38 3.48 18.92
C VAL A 217 -12.76 4.42 17.79
N LEU A 218 -12.08 4.34 16.64
CA LEU A 218 -12.36 5.22 15.50
C LEU A 218 -13.75 4.99 14.89
N ASN A 219 -14.23 3.75 14.90
CA ASN A 219 -15.54 3.39 14.35
C ASN A 219 -16.70 3.72 15.32
N ASN A 220 -16.52 3.42 16.61
CA ASN A 220 -17.58 3.57 17.61
C ASN A 220 -17.65 4.97 18.21
N TRP A 221 -16.53 5.70 18.31
CA TRP A 221 -16.48 7.00 18.98
C TRP A 221 -16.89 8.17 18.07
N VAL A 222 -18.09 8.06 17.51
CA VAL A 222 -18.64 8.96 16.50
C VAL A 222 -18.74 10.41 16.99
N SER A 223 -18.91 10.64 18.29
CA SER A 223 -18.94 11.98 18.88
C SER A 223 -17.62 12.74 18.77
N PHE A 224 -16.49 12.02 18.71
CA PHE A 224 -15.16 12.61 18.60
C PHE A 224 -14.67 12.64 17.16
N THR A 225 -14.84 11.53 16.43
CA THR A 225 -14.38 11.41 15.05
C THR A 225 -15.25 12.18 14.08
N GLY A 226 -16.52 12.45 14.44
CA GLY A 226 -17.62 12.84 13.56
C GLY A 226 -17.82 11.82 12.44
N ALA A 227 -19.06 11.65 11.97
CA ALA A 227 -19.41 10.53 11.10
C ALA A 227 -18.39 10.28 9.97
N LEU A 228 -17.94 9.01 9.82
CA LEU A 228 -16.86 8.52 8.93
C LEU A 228 -16.88 9.04 7.47
N THR A 229 -17.98 9.65 7.03
CA THR A 229 -18.24 10.08 5.66
C THR A 229 -18.09 11.58 5.41
N ALA A 230 -17.84 12.41 6.43
CA ALA A 230 -17.92 13.87 6.30
C ALA A 230 -16.61 14.57 5.83
N TYR A 231 -15.46 13.90 5.85
CA TYR A 231 -14.16 14.59 5.73
C TYR A 231 -13.58 14.63 4.32
N ARG A 232 -14.12 15.51 3.48
CA ARG A 232 -13.41 15.93 2.26
C ARG A 232 -12.43 17.05 2.61
N CYS A 233 -11.15 16.71 2.79
CA CYS A 233 -10.11 17.71 2.92
C CYS A 233 -9.97 18.49 1.60
N HIS A 234 -9.89 19.82 1.69
CA HIS A 234 -9.61 20.68 0.54
C HIS A 234 -8.21 20.34 -0.02
N PRO A 235 -8.01 20.31 -1.35
CA PRO A 235 -6.70 19.99 -1.93
C PRO A 235 -5.60 20.92 -1.40
N PRO A 236 -4.38 20.41 -1.14
CA PRO A 236 -3.28 21.21 -0.62
C PRO A 236 -3.00 22.39 -1.56
N ARG A 237 -3.29 23.61 -1.09
CA ARG A 237 -3.00 24.85 -1.83
C ARG A 237 -1.53 25.19 -1.66
N CYS A 238 -0.71 24.66 -2.56
CA CYS A 238 0.61 25.19 -2.88
C CYS A 238 0.80 25.06 -4.39
N LEU A 239 0.80 26.19 -5.10
CA LEU A 239 1.19 26.33 -6.50
C LEU A 239 0.12 26.13 -7.61
N ALA A 240 -1.19 26.11 -7.31
CA ALA A 240 -2.22 26.22 -8.35
C ALA A 240 -3.36 27.14 -7.91
N SER A 241 -3.30 28.36 -8.46
CA SER A 241 -4.36 29.35 -8.68
C SER A 241 -5.24 29.85 -7.52
N SER A 242 -5.20 31.17 -7.38
CA SER A 242 -6.23 32.09 -6.89
C SER A 242 -7.55 32.04 -7.71
N LEU A 243 -8.03 30.85 -8.06
CA LEU A 243 -9.37 30.70 -8.66
C LEU A 243 -10.42 30.73 -7.54
N PRO A 244 -11.41 31.66 -7.60
CA PRO A 244 -12.43 31.78 -6.56
C PRO A 244 -13.19 30.47 -6.42
N ALA A 245 -13.42 30.08 -5.17
CA ALA A 245 -14.22 28.92 -4.83
C ALA A 245 -15.62 29.06 -5.47
N GLY A 246 -16.02 28.08 -6.28
CA GLY A 246 -17.41 27.92 -6.67
C GLY A 246 -18.32 27.83 -5.43
N PRO A 247 -19.60 28.22 -5.54
CA PRO A 247 -20.46 28.49 -4.40
C PRO A 247 -20.55 27.30 -3.45
N ARG A 248 -20.34 27.61 -2.16
CA ARG A 248 -20.53 26.69 -1.04
C ARG A 248 -21.97 26.15 -1.12
N MET A 249 -22.14 24.87 -1.48
CA MET A 249 -23.37 24.16 -1.17
C MET A 249 -23.41 23.99 0.34
N ALA A 250 -24.02 24.98 1.00
CA ALA A 250 -24.49 24.87 2.36
C ALA A 250 -25.36 23.62 2.45
N ALA A 251 -25.06 22.77 3.43
CA ALA A 251 -25.97 21.72 3.86
C ALA A 251 -27.30 22.38 4.22
N SER A 252 -28.34 22.16 3.40
CA SER A 252 -29.71 22.50 3.75
C SER A 252 -30.16 21.58 4.89
N PRO A 253 -30.65 22.11 6.02
CA PRO A 253 -31.17 21.29 7.10
C PRO A 253 -32.54 20.71 6.73
N SER A 254 -32.78 19.47 7.15
CA SER A 254 -34.11 18.86 7.39
C SER A 254 -35.18 19.00 6.30
N MET A 255 -35.24 18.01 5.39
CA MET A 255 -36.52 17.65 4.77
C MET A 255 -37.22 16.66 5.70
N SER A 256 -38.10 17.20 6.54
CA SER A 256 -39.08 16.48 7.34
C SER A 256 -39.96 15.62 6.43
N PHE A 257 -39.82 14.30 6.55
CA PHE A 257 -40.76 13.33 5.98
C PHE A 257 -42.09 13.48 6.73
N SER A 258 -43.04 14.19 6.13
CA SER A 258 -44.42 14.27 6.60
C SER A 258 -45.13 12.98 6.20
N THR A 259 -45.46 12.16 7.19
CA THR A 259 -46.30 10.97 7.07
C THR A 259 -47.74 11.41 6.86
N SER A 260 -48.21 11.49 5.61
CA SER A 260 -49.64 11.59 5.31
C SER A 260 -50.24 10.19 5.27
N ALA A 261 -50.94 9.83 6.34
CA ALA A 261 -51.81 8.67 6.41
C ALA A 261 -53.00 8.85 5.45
N THR A 262 -53.18 7.92 4.53
CA THR A 262 -54.43 7.74 3.76
C THR A 262 -55.01 6.38 4.13
N THR A 263 -56.06 6.42 4.96
CA THR A 263 -57.08 5.38 5.08
C THR A 263 -57.94 5.35 3.81
N PRO A 264 -58.26 4.16 3.28
CA PRO A 264 -59.49 3.97 2.54
C PRO A 264 -60.52 3.19 3.39
N THR A 265 -61.74 3.70 3.30
CA THR A 265 -63.01 3.09 3.71
C THR A 265 -63.22 1.70 3.15
#